data_AF-A0A6J4VC01-F1
#
_entry.id   AF-A0A6J4VC01-F1
#
_cell.length_a   1.000
_cell.length_b   1.000
_cell.length_c   1.000
_cell.angle_alpha   90.00
_cell.angle_beta   90.00
_cell.angle_gamma   90.00
#
_symmetry.space_group_name_H-M   'P 1'
#
loop_
_entity.id
_entity.type
_entity.pdbx_description
1 polymer ?
#
loop_
_entity_poly.entity_id
_entity_poly.type
_entity_poly.pdbx_seq_one_letter_code
_entity_poly.pdbx_strand_id
1 'polypeptide(L)' 'MRFAAAADPVRWFWSSGDAWGTVRQAPGPEGTGVELAVLGGELPLRRLELDGAGGADLERPRTLRRGETAAVRVPPP' A
#
# COMPACT_ATOMS: atom_id res chain seq x y z
N MET A 1 3.71 3.10 5.50
CA MET A 1 3.42 1.67 5.74
C MET A 1 4.27 0.82 4.81
N ARG A 2 4.68 -0.37 5.23
CA ARG A 2 5.70 -1.20 4.55
C ARG A 2 5.21 -2.63 4.38
N PHE A 3 5.48 -3.22 3.22
CA PHE A 3 5.13 -4.59 2.87
C PHE A 3 6.30 -5.25 2.12
N ALA A 4 6.35 -6.58 2.09
CA ALA A 4 7.25 -7.30 1.19
C ALA A 4 6.88 -7.01 -0.28
N ALA A 5 7.86 -6.90 -1.18
CA ALA A 5 7.57 -6.88 -2.60
C ALA A 5 7.11 -8.26 -3.10
N ALA A 6 6.11 -8.30 -3.98
CA ALA A 6 5.66 -9.51 -4.66
C ALA A 6 6.17 -9.55 -6.11
N ALA A 7 6.52 -10.74 -6.60
CA ALA A 7 6.89 -10.94 -8.00
C ALA A 7 5.66 -11.06 -8.92
N ASP A 8 4.55 -11.57 -8.38
CA ASP A 8 3.27 -11.75 -9.07
C ASP A 8 2.18 -10.86 -8.45
N PRO A 9 1.04 -10.65 -9.14
CA PRO A 9 -0.11 -9.98 -8.55
C PRO A 9 -0.60 -10.70 -7.29
N VAL A 10 -0.69 -9.96 -6.18
CA VAL A 10 -1.11 -10.50 -4.89
C VAL A 10 -2.13 -9.60 -4.21
N ARG A 11 -2.90 -10.19 -3.30
CA ARG A 11 -3.68 -9.48 -2.29
C ARG A 11 -3.39 -10.09 -0.93
N TRP A 12 -2.92 -9.29 0.01
CA TRP A 12 -2.66 -9.73 1.37
C TRP A 12 -3.50 -8.98 2.37
N PHE A 13 -3.85 -9.66 3.44
CA PHE A 13 -4.39 -9.04 4.63
C PHE A 13 -3.27 -8.38 5.44
N TRP A 14 -3.57 -7.25 6.08
CA TRP A 14 -2.68 -6.61 7.04
C TRP A 14 -3.47 -6.11 8.25
N SER A 15 -2.77 -6.01 9.39
CA SER A 15 -3.26 -5.40 10.61
C SER A 15 -2.09 -4.75 11.34
N SER A 16 -2.31 -3.54 11.88
CA SER A 16 -1.30 -2.77 12.62
C SER A 16 -1.73 -2.43 14.04
N GLY A 17 -2.72 -3.15 14.59
CA GLY A 17 -3.33 -2.86 15.90
C GLY A 17 -4.51 -1.92 15.79
N ASP A 18 -4.26 -0.66 15.39
CA ASP A 18 -5.29 0.39 15.33
C ASP A 18 -6.13 0.38 14.04
N ALA A 19 -5.64 -0.31 13.01
CA ALA A 19 -6.32 -0.47 11.73
C ALA A 19 -5.99 -1.83 11.10
N TRP A 20 -6.84 -2.27 10.19
CA TRP A 20 -6.66 -3.49 9.41
C TRP A 20 -7.30 -3.35 8.04
N GLY A 21 -6.85 -4.18 7.10
CA GLY A 21 -7.36 -4.15 5.75
C GLY A 21 -6.63 -5.07 4.79
N THR A 22 -6.58 -4.66 3.52
CA THR A 22 -5.86 -5.40 2.48
C THR A 22 -4.90 -4.51 1.72
N VAL A 23 -3.82 -5.10 1.23
CA VAL A 23 -2.93 -4.50 0.24
C VAL A 23 -2.95 -5.36 -1.01
N ARG A 24 -3.11 -4.73 -2.17
CA ARG A 24 -2.97 -5.37 -3.47
C ARG A 24 -1.71 -4.83 -4.14
N GLN A 25 -0.89 -5.73 -4.65
CA GLN A 25 0.26 -5.38 -5.50
C GLN A 25 0.02 -5.92 -6.91
N ALA A 26 0.38 -5.13 -7.90
CA ALA A 26 0.40 -5.52 -9.31
C ALA A 26 1.74 -5.06 -9.91
N PRO A 27 2.78 -5.91 -9.84
CA PRO A 27 4.07 -5.65 -10.48
C PRO A 27 3.93 -5.51 -12.00
N GLY A 28 4.72 -4.62 -12.61
CA GLY A 28 4.70 -4.38 -14.05
C GLY A 28 5.96 -3.63 -14.53
N PRO A 29 6.12 -3.45 -15.86
CA PRO A 29 7.31 -2.83 -16.45
C PRO A 29 7.52 -1.36 -16.05
N GLU A 30 6.44 -0.65 -15.69
CA GLU A 30 6.49 0.75 -15.23
C GLU A 30 6.60 0.87 -13.69
N GLY A 31 6.87 -0.23 -13.01
CA GLY A 31 6.87 -0.33 -11.55
C GLY A 31 5.67 -1.11 -10.99
N THR A 32 5.54 -1.10 -9.67
CA THR A 32 4.50 -1.86 -8.96
C THR A 32 3.33 -0.96 -8.59
N GLY A 33 2.14 -1.27 -9.11
CA GLY A 33 0.90 -0.66 -8.63
C GLY A 33 0.55 -1.20 -7.25
N VAL A 34 0.37 -0.32 -6.27
CA VAL A 34 0.02 -0.68 -4.89
C VAL A 34 -1.29 0.00 -4.52
N GLU A 35 -2.28 -0.80 -4.14
CA GLU A 35 -3.54 -0.32 -3.58
C GLU A 35 -3.67 -0.82 -2.13
N LEU A 36 -3.78 0.11 -1.20
CA LEU A 36 -4.04 -0.18 0.21
C LEU A 36 -5.47 0.22 0.56
N ALA A 37 -6.24 -0.74 1.06
CA ALA A 37 -7.59 -0.55 1.54
C ALA A 37 -7.65 -0.70 3.07
N VAL A 38 -8.30 0.23 3.75
CA VAL A 38 -8.62 0.13 5.19
C VAL A 38 -10.03 -0.42 5.33
N LEU A 39 -10.16 -1.58 5.97
CA LEU A 39 -11.45 -2.24 6.20
C LEU A 39 -12.00 -1.97 7.62
N GLY A 40 -11.13 -1.60 8.56
CA GLY A 40 -11.52 -1.11 9.88
C GLY A 40 -10.39 -0.32 10.56
N GLY A 41 -10.77 0.59 11.46
CA GLY A 41 -9.84 1.50 12.12
C GLY A 41 -9.50 2.74 11.28
N GLU A 42 -8.42 3.43 11.67
CA GLU A 42 -7.90 4.61 10.98
C GLU A 42 -6.38 4.50 10.79
N LEU A 43 -5.90 4.85 9.60
CA LEU A 43 -4.48 4.77 9.24
C LEU A 43 -3.99 6.13 8.72
N PRO A 44 -3.17 6.87 9.49
CA PRO A 44 -2.44 8.02 8.95
C PRO A 44 -1.42 7.52 7.91
N LEU A 45 -1.64 7.87 6.64
CA LEU A 45 -0.81 7.40 5.53
C LEU A 45 -0.17 8.57 4.77
N ARG A 46 1.15 8.50 4.68
CA ARG A 46 1.98 9.42 3.87
C ARG A 46 2.71 8.70 2.74
N ARG A 47 3.19 7.48 3.00
CA ARG A 47 4.08 6.74 2.11
C ARG A 47 3.79 5.25 2.17
N LEU A 48 3.91 4.58 1.02
CA LEU A 48 3.89 3.12 0.88
C LEU A 48 5.27 2.64 0.41
N GLU A 49 5.79 1.63 1.10
CA GLU A 49 7.09 1.03 0.81
C GLU A 49 6.94 -0.47 0.53
N LEU A 50 7.67 -0.94 -0.46
CA LEU A 50 7.84 -2.34 -0.81
C LEU A 50 9.30 -2.72 -0.56
N ASP A 51 9.53 -3.66 0.36
CA ASP A 51 10.87 -4.10 0.73
C ASP A 51 11.59 -4.68 -0.49
N GLY A 52 12.77 -4.13 -0.79
CA GLY A 52 13.57 -4.49 -1.96
C GLY A 52 13.12 -3.87 -3.29
N ALA A 53 12.00 -3.12 -3.33
CA ALA A 53 11.49 -2.49 -4.55
C ALA A 53 11.28 -0.96 -4.45
N GLY A 54 11.50 -0.36 -3.27
CA GLY A 54 11.45 1.08 -3.07
C GLY A 54 10.13 1.55 -2.46
N GLY A 55 9.73 2.80 -2.71
CA GLY A 55 8.48 3.32 -2.17
C GLY A 55 8.02 4.62 -2.81
N ALA A 56 6.74 4.91 -2.63
CA ALA A 56 6.07 6.07 -3.20
C ALA A 56 5.29 6.83 -2.12
N ASP A 57 5.38 8.16 -2.21
CA ASP A 57 4.58 9.06 -1.38
C ASP A 57 3.18 9.19 -1.98
N LEU A 58 2.19 9.40 -1.12
CA LEU A 58 0.87 9.86 -1.55
C LEU A 58 1.01 11.31 -1.99
N GLU A 59 0.35 11.67 -3.11
CA GLU A 59 0.28 13.06 -3.58
C GLU A 59 -0.19 14.03 -2.48
N ARG A 60 -1.13 13.57 -1.65
CA ARG A 60 -1.61 14.26 -0.46
C ARG A 60 -1.63 13.29 0.72
N PRO A 61 -0.75 13.47 1.71
CA PRO A 61 -0.80 12.72 2.96
C PRO A 61 -2.16 12.89 3.63
N ARG A 62 -2.76 11.78 4.07
CA ARG A 62 -4.09 11.79 4.69
C ARG A 62 -4.30 10.59 5.60
N THR A 63 -5.26 10.72 6.52
CA THR A 63 -5.75 9.58 7.28
C THR A 63 -6.79 8.83 6.47
N LEU A 64 -6.53 7.55 6.19
CA LEU A 64 -7.50 6.64 5.61
C LEU A 64 -8.38 6.07 6.72
N ARG A 65 -9.68 6.11 6.51
CA ARG A 65 -10.70 5.52 7.38
C ARG A 65 -11.27 4.25 6.76
N ARG A 66 -12.09 3.54 7.54
CA ARG A 66 -12.86 2.39 7.06
C ARG A 66 -13.54 2.68 5.71
N GLY A 67 -13.31 1.78 4.75
CA GLY A 67 -13.85 1.84 3.39
C GLY A 67 -13.01 2.68 2.42
N GLU A 68 -12.01 3.42 2.90
CA GLU A 68 -11.15 4.23 2.05
C GLU A 68 -9.94 3.44 1.55
N THR A 69 -9.45 3.87 0.39
CA THR A 69 -8.28 3.30 -0.26
C THR A 69 -7.27 4.38 -0.61
N ALA A 70 -6.00 4.00 -0.69
CA ALA A 70 -4.96 4.78 -1.35
C ALA A 70 -4.30 3.93 -2.41
N ALA A 71 -4.04 4.52 -3.57
CA ALA A 71 -3.29 3.90 -4.64
C ALA A 71 -2.04 4.73 -4.92
N VAL A 72 -0.91 4.05 -5.11
CA VAL A 72 0.34 4.66 -5.58
C VAL A 72 1.00 3.71 -6.57
N ARG A 73 1.96 4.25 -7.32
CA ARG A 73 2.88 3.44 -8.12
C ARG A 73 4.27 3.56 -7.53
N VAL A 74 4.85 2.44 -7.14
CA VAL A 74 6.26 2.37 -6.74
C VAL A 74 7.08 2.21 -8.02
N PRO A 75 7.96 3.16 -8.37
CA PRO A 75 8.79 3.05 -9.56
C PRO A 75 9.73 1.84 -9.44
N PRO A 76 10.22 1.30 -10.57
CA PRO A 76 11.25 0.27 -10.52
C PRO A 76 12.51 0.79 -9.80
N PRO A 77 13.27 -0.09 -9.14
CA PRO A 77 14.51 0.26 -8.46
C PRO A 77 15.59 0.80 -9.41
#